data_AF-A0A258F7F5-F1
#
_entry.id   AF-A0A258F7F5-F1
#
_cell.length_a   1.000
_cell.length_b   1.000
_cell.length_c   1.000
_cell.angle_alpha   90.00
_cell.angle_beta   90.00
_cell.angle_gamma   90.00
#
_symmetry.space_group_name_H-M   'P 1'
#
loop_
_entity.id
_entity.type
_entity.pdbx_description
1 polymer ?
#
loop_
_entity_poly.entity_id
_entity_poly.type
_entity_poly.pdbx_seq_one_letter_code
_entity_poly.pdbx_strand_id
1 'polypeptide(L)'
;MRKDKIYEDLKFSTEFSVEDWNVLIKLKLGKYFTNDSIFEENKEILRTEVINYIKFCTKTEYFKLFEKTFDISKDCIFLNRPESIRILANSFDDISNTDMKWLTNALIQPDSSNFSERDKVSYYFKAIDETLEGAFKPRFKLLDKLINFKLDQIIVDNSSFDFGKLIREFPLHIKCDFSLFLKDPLFSIPTNQWRNIAAHKSFTINTDNIVVAYGKGNIHKKTISYSDFYKIVNWTQDIYRVIRLAQVLTSLNYIEEIVEILGGTQNMNVRFEASLVHIIHNMQIVGFEFVSNDEQNETFCLNVRGKVNHDVKSSLIHASQCLDKLSRAIYNDKFIRYSFQKTKINIVNNSGDILASATISIETAIKRAQGELTLNEYLSKMEFDIKNYN
;
A
#
# COMPACT_ATOMS: atom_id res chain seq x y z
N MET A 1 -1.72 15.95 7.75
CA MET A 1 -0.58 15.91 6.83
C MET A 1 -0.95 16.68 5.58
N ARG A 2 -0.04 17.52 5.05
CA ARG A 2 -0.14 17.93 3.63
C ARG A 2 -0.08 16.65 2.79
N LYS A 3 -0.74 16.62 1.62
CA LYS A 3 -0.66 15.49 0.67
C LYS A 3 0.80 15.01 0.44
N ASP A 4 1.77 15.89 0.64
CA ASP A 4 3.20 15.63 0.44
C ASP A 4 3.88 14.84 1.56
N LYS A 5 3.37 14.88 2.80
CA LYS A 5 4.04 14.25 3.95
C LYS A 5 4.02 12.71 3.90
N ILE A 6 3.07 12.09 3.17
CA ILE A 6 3.04 10.61 3.03
C ILE A 6 4.28 10.08 2.30
N TYR A 7 4.94 10.96 1.53
CA TYR A 7 6.16 10.67 0.79
C TYR A 7 7.43 11.03 1.57
N GLU A 8 7.30 11.79 2.68
CA GLU A 8 8.40 12.20 3.56
C GLU A 8 8.68 11.20 4.68
N ASP A 9 7.66 10.49 5.17
CA ASP A 9 7.71 9.59 6.34
C ASP A 9 8.63 8.36 6.15
N LEU A 10 9.27 8.24 4.99
CA LEU A 10 10.13 7.13 4.62
C LEU A 10 11.46 7.67 4.08
N LYS A 11 12.22 8.35 4.94
CA LYS A 11 13.63 8.66 4.66
C LYS A 11 14.42 7.35 4.58
N PHE A 12 14.67 6.90 3.36
CA PHE A 12 15.65 5.85 3.11
C PHE A 12 17.03 6.36 3.55
N SER A 13 17.79 5.53 4.25
CA SER A 13 19.16 5.90 4.59
C SER A 13 19.96 6.06 3.30
N THR A 14 20.65 7.20 3.17
CA THR A 14 21.59 7.47 2.08
C THR A 14 22.86 6.62 2.18
N GLU A 15 23.02 5.84 3.25
CA GLU A 15 24.14 4.92 3.46
C GLU A 15 24.02 3.63 2.62
N PHE A 16 22.82 3.29 2.15
CA PHE A 16 22.60 2.10 1.32
C PHE A 16 22.52 2.46 -0.15
N SER A 17 23.29 1.75 -0.98
CA SER A 17 23.16 1.80 -2.43
C SER A 17 21.88 1.09 -2.90
N VAL A 18 21.51 1.31 -4.16
CA VAL A 18 20.44 0.56 -4.84
C VAL A 18 20.66 -0.94 -4.74
N GLU A 19 21.91 -1.37 -4.85
CA GLU A 19 22.25 -2.79 -4.81
C GLU A 19 22.09 -3.34 -3.39
N ASP A 20 22.44 -2.58 -2.36
CA ASP A 20 22.20 -2.98 -0.98
C ASP A 20 20.70 -3.15 -0.70
N TRP A 21 19.86 -2.25 -1.24
CA TRP A 21 18.40 -2.41 -1.17
C TRP A 21 17.91 -3.64 -1.94
N ASN A 22 18.41 -3.90 -3.15
CA ASN A 22 18.05 -5.09 -3.93
C ASN A 22 18.45 -6.37 -3.18
N VAL A 23 19.66 -6.41 -2.59
CA VAL A 23 20.15 -7.53 -1.77
C VAL A 23 19.27 -7.72 -0.54
N LEU A 24 18.90 -6.65 0.16
CA LEU A 24 17.99 -6.73 1.30
C LEU A 24 16.62 -7.28 0.89
N ILE A 25 16.06 -6.82 -0.22
CA ILE A 25 14.77 -7.30 -0.74
C ILE A 25 14.86 -8.78 -1.10
N LYS A 26 15.92 -9.22 -1.79
CA LYS A 26 16.13 -10.63 -2.11
C LYS A 26 16.29 -11.47 -0.84
N LEU A 27 17.06 -10.99 0.14
CA LEU A 27 17.28 -11.66 1.41
C LEU A 27 15.98 -11.81 2.23
N LYS A 28 15.14 -10.77 2.27
CA LYS A 28 13.93 -10.76 3.12
C LYS A 28 12.70 -11.34 2.43
N LEU A 29 12.52 -11.06 1.15
CA LEU A 29 11.30 -11.39 0.42
C LEU A 29 11.48 -12.48 -0.65
N GLY A 30 12.71 -12.75 -1.09
CA GLY A 30 12.98 -13.73 -2.16
C GLY A 30 12.45 -15.13 -1.85
N LYS A 31 12.46 -15.55 -0.58
CA LYS A 31 11.94 -16.87 -0.15
C LYS A 31 10.43 -17.07 -0.37
N TYR A 32 9.68 -15.99 -0.63
CA TYR A 32 8.24 -16.04 -0.91
C TYR A 32 7.93 -16.10 -2.42
N PHE A 33 8.95 -16.14 -3.27
CA PHE A 33 8.77 -16.29 -4.72
C PHE A 33 9.04 -17.73 -5.15
N THR A 34 8.26 -18.20 -6.11
CA THR A 34 8.36 -19.56 -6.67
C THR A 34 9.57 -19.72 -7.58
N ASN A 35 10.05 -18.63 -8.20
CA ASN A 35 11.30 -18.60 -8.96
C ASN A 35 11.90 -17.17 -9.01
N ASP A 36 13.18 -17.10 -9.39
CA ASP A 36 13.94 -15.85 -9.47
C ASP A 36 13.45 -14.91 -10.59
N SER A 37 12.86 -15.41 -11.70
CA SER A 37 12.35 -14.56 -12.79
C SER A 37 11.22 -13.67 -12.31
N ILE A 38 10.23 -14.28 -11.64
CA ILE A 38 9.07 -13.55 -11.12
C ILE A 38 9.52 -12.53 -10.06
N PHE A 39 10.50 -12.89 -9.23
CA PHE A 39 11.08 -11.94 -8.27
C PHE A 39 11.71 -10.74 -8.98
N GLU A 40 12.55 -10.96 -10.00
CA GLU A 40 13.25 -9.90 -10.73
C GLU A 40 12.29 -8.98 -11.48
N GLU A 41 11.21 -9.52 -12.06
CA GLU A 41 10.15 -8.75 -12.73
C GLU A 41 9.41 -7.82 -11.76
N ASN A 42 9.27 -8.22 -10.49
CA ASN A 42 8.49 -7.49 -9.49
C ASN A 42 9.35 -6.71 -8.48
N LYS A 43 10.69 -6.75 -8.59
CA LYS A 43 11.61 -6.17 -7.59
C LYS A 43 11.36 -4.70 -7.27
N GLU A 44 10.95 -3.91 -8.25
CA GLU A 44 10.67 -2.50 -8.05
C GLU A 44 9.44 -2.26 -7.17
N ILE A 45 8.41 -3.10 -7.30
CA ILE A 45 7.21 -3.06 -6.45
C ILE A 45 7.62 -3.45 -5.02
N LEU A 46 8.47 -4.47 -4.90
CA LEU A 46 8.95 -5.00 -3.61
C LEU A 46 9.74 -4.00 -2.77
N ARG A 47 10.30 -2.95 -3.38
CA ARG A 47 10.94 -1.84 -2.66
C ARG A 47 10.00 -1.08 -1.73
N THR A 48 8.73 -0.95 -2.10
CA THR A 48 7.72 -0.38 -1.19
C THR A 48 7.26 -1.43 -0.18
N GLU A 49 7.21 -2.70 -0.58
CA GLU A 49 6.74 -3.77 0.28
C GLU A 49 7.73 -4.14 1.39
N VAL A 50 9.03 -4.02 1.17
CA VAL A 50 10.03 -4.25 2.22
C VAL A 50 9.88 -3.25 3.37
N ILE A 51 9.40 -2.03 3.10
CA ILE A 51 9.09 -1.03 4.13
C ILE A 51 7.91 -1.50 4.99
N ASN A 52 6.88 -2.08 4.38
CA ASN A 52 5.74 -2.63 5.12
C ASN A 52 6.18 -3.84 5.95
N TYR A 53 7.04 -4.69 5.39
CA TYR A 53 7.61 -5.86 6.06
C TYR A 53 8.37 -5.47 7.34
N ILE A 54 9.29 -4.49 7.27
CA ILE A 54 10.10 -4.09 8.42
C ILE A 54 9.27 -3.52 9.59
N LYS A 55 8.08 -2.96 9.33
CA LYS A 55 7.20 -2.40 10.37
C LYS A 55 6.61 -3.46 11.32
N PHE A 56 6.59 -4.73 10.91
CA PHE A 56 6.04 -5.82 11.74
C PHE A 56 6.98 -7.01 11.92
N CYS A 57 8.00 -7.20 11.08
CA CYS A 57 8.82 -8.43 11.11
C CYS A 57 9.62 -8.61 12.42
N THR A 58 9.90 -7.52 13.15
CA THR A 58 10.54 -7.57 14.47
C THR A 58 9.59 -8.00 15.59
N LYS A 59 8.27 -8.00 15.35
CA LYS A 59 7.23 -8.44 16.29
C LYS A 59 6.92 -9.91 16.00
N THR A 60 7.46 -10.82 16.82
CA THR A 60 7.40 -12.28 16.59
C THR A 60 5.99 -12.81 16.30
N GLU A 61 4.97 -12.34 17.01
CA GLU A 61 3.60 -12.79 16.82
C GLU A 61 3.02 -12.39 15.46
N TYR A 62 3.31 -11.16 15.01
CA TYR A 62 2.87 -10.66 13.71
C TYR A 62 3.63 -11.33 12.57
N PHE A 63 4.93 -11.58 12.73
CA PHE A 63 5.71 -12.31 11.74
C PHE A 63 5.21 -13.75 11.58
N LYS A 64 4.91 -14.45 12.69
CA LYS A 64 4.29 -15.79 12.65
C LYS A 64 2.92 -15.76 11.97
N LEU A 65 2.09 -14.75 12.26
CA LEU A 65 0.79 -14.57 11.62
C LEU A 65 0.93 -14.36 10.11
N PHE A 66 1.91 -13.56 9.70
CA PHE A 66 2.25 -13.33 8.30
C PHE A 66 2.65 -14.63 7.59
N GLU A 67 3.62 -15.39 8.14
CA GLU A 67 4.07 -16.66 7.55
C GLU A 67 2.89 -17.62 7.37
N LYS A 68 2.07 -17.80 8.41
CA LYS A 68 0.88 -18.66 8.34
C LYS A 68 -0.12 -18.20 7.29
N THR A 69 -0.37 -16.89 7.18
CA THR A 69 -1.29 -16.33 6.19
C THR A 69 -0.79 -16.59 4.77
N PHE A 70 0.52 -16.45 4.55
CA PHE A 70 1.15 -16.74 3.25
C PHE A 70 1.10 -18.24 2.94
N ASP A 71 1.43 -19.09 3.91
CA ASP A 71 1.45 -20.55 3.77
C ASP A 71 0.07 -21.12 3.46
N ILE A 72 -1.03 -20.56 4.00
CA ILE A 72 -2.39 -20.95 3.60
C ILE A 72 -2.57 -20.84 2.09
N SER A 73 -2.16 -19.71 1.50
CA SER A 73 -2.32 -19.50 0.06
C SER A 73 -1.47 -20.47 -0.75
N LYS A 74 -0.22 -20.67 -0.32
CA LYS A 74 0.72 -21.62 -0.93
C LYS A 74 0.16 -23.05 -0.91
N ASP A 75 -0.38 -23.47 0.23
CA ASP A 75 -0.95 -24.81 0.41
C ASP A 75 -2.19 -25.01 -0.47
N CYS A 76 -3.06 -24.01 -0.60
CA CYS A 76 -4.19 -24.05 -1.51
C CYS A 76 -3.73 -24.23 -2.97
N ILE A 77 -2.73 -23.45 -3.39
CA ILE A 77 -2.20 -23.52 -4.76
C ILE A 77 -1.57 -24.88 -5.04
N PHE A 78 -0.87 -25.46 -4.07
CA PHE A 78 -0.33 -26.81 -4.17
C PHE A 78 -1.43 -27.88 -4.24
N LEU A 79 -2.50 -27.71 -3.45
CA LEU A 79 -3.64 -28.61 -3.41
C LEU A 79 -4.41 -28.62 -4.74
N ASN A 80 -4.71 -27.44 -5.28
CA ASN A 80 -5.40 -27.28 -6.56
C ASN A 80 -5.14 -25.86 -7.11
N ARG A 81 -4.16 -25.75 -8.02
CA ARG A 81 -3.76 -24.47 -8.62
C ARG A 81 -4.90 -23.79 -9.40
N PRO A 82 -5.55 -24.42 -10.40
CA PRO A 82 -6.60 -23.76 -11.17
C PRO A 82 -7.70 -23.14 -10.29
N GLU A 83 -8.14 -23.88 -9.27
CA GLU A 83 -9.17 -23.41 -8.37
C GLU A 83 -8.69 -22.26 -7.47
N SER A 84 -7.47 -22.38 -6.94
CA SER A 84 -6.88 -21.34 -6.09
C SER A 84 -6.66 -20.04 -6.85
N ILE A 85 -6.17 -20.11 -8.10
CA ILE A 85 -6.04 -18.92 -8.95
C ILE A 85 -7.41 -18.30 -9.21
N ARG A 86 -8.45 -19.12 -9.45
CA ARG A 86 -9.82 -18.61 -9.60
C ARG A 86 -10.33 -17.89 -8.35
N ILE A 87 -10.05 -18.41 -7.14
CA ILE A 87 -10.40 -17.75 -5.87
C ILE A 87 -9.69 -16.39 -5.74
N LEU A 88 -8.39 -16.33 -6.08
CA LEU A 88 -7.59 -15.11 -6.07
C LEU A 88 -8.13 -14.10 -7.08
N ALA A 89 -8.36 -14.52 -8.32
CA ALA A 89 -8.88 -13.68 -9.40
C ALA A 89 -10.26 -13.10 -9.06
N ASN A 90 -11.20 -13.94 -8.59
CA ASN A 90 -12.53 -13.50 -8.19
C ASN A 90 -12.55 -12.54 -7.01
N SER A 91 -11.46 -12.47 -6.24
CA SER A 91 -11.32 -11.55 -5.12
C SER A 91 -10.44 -10.34 -5.47
N PHE A 92 -9.83 -10.30 -6.66
CA PHE A 92 -8.75 -9.37 -6.98
C PHE A 92 -9.20 -7.90 -6.91
N ASP A 93 -10.37 -7.57 -7.45
CA ASP A 93 -10.89 -6.20 -7.45
C ASP A 93 -11.22 -5.71 -6.04
N ASP A 94 -11.90 -6.54 -5.24
CA ASP A 94 -12.23 -6.22 -3.86
C ASP A 94 -10.97 -5.96 -3.03
N ILE A 95 -9.93 -6.78 -3.23
CA ILE A 95 -8.64 -6.68 -2.55
C ILE A 95 -7.86 -5.46 -3.03
N SER A 96 -7.81 -5.20 -4.34
CA SER A 96 -7.13 -4.03 -4.92
C SER A 96 -7.76 -2.72 -4.44
N ASN A 97 -9.09 -2.68 -4.29
CA ASN A 97 -9.81 -1.54 -3.74
C ASN A 97 -9.46 -1.25 -2.27
N THR A 98 -8.96 -2.24 -1.51
CA THR A 98 -8.54 -2.00 -0.12
C THR A 98 -7.31 -1.09 -0.03
N ASP A 99 -6.37 -1.22 -0.97
CA ASP A 99 -5.16 -0.40 -1.02
C ASP A 99 -5.53 1.07 -1.33
N MET A 100 -6.54 1.29 -2.18
CA MET A 100 -7.05 2.64 -2.46
C MET A 100 -7.70 3.30 -1.25
N LYS A 101 -8.50 2.54 -0.49
CA LYS A 101 -9.15 3.04 0.74
C LYS A 101 -8.10 3.34 1.81
N TRP A 102 -7.14 2.44 1.98
CA TRP A 102 -6.03 2.64 2.90
C TRP A 102 -5.23 3.90 2.57
N LEU A 103 -4.88 4.07 1.30
CA LEU A 103 -4.18 5.27 0.83
C LEU A 103 -5.01 6.53 1.03
N THR A 104 -6.32 6.47 0.84
CA THR A 104 -7.23 7.58 1.13
C THR A 104 -7.11 8.01 2.59
N ASN A 105 -7.15 7.07 3.53
CA ASN A 105 -7.04 7.36 4.96
C ASN A 105 -5.71 8.06 5.30
N ALA A 106 -4.62 7.62 4.69
CA ALA A 106 -3.31 8.24 4.85
C ALA A 106 -3.27 9.67 4.27
N LEU A 107 -3.86 9.89 3.08
CA LEU A 107 -3.88 11.18 2.40
C LEU A 107 -4.75 12.23 3.10
N ILE A 108 -5.88 11.81 3.68
CA ILE A 108 -6.81 12.71 4.39
C ILE A 108 -6.49 12.84 5.88
N GLN A 109 -5.42 12.18 6.36
CA GLN A 109 -5.02 12.26 7.75
C GLN A 109 -4.67 13.71 8.08
N PRO A 110 -5.33 14.32 9.08
CA PRO A 110 -5.12 15.72 9.34
C PRO A 110 -3.82 15.89 10.17
N ASP A 111 -3.26 17.10 10.27
CA ASP A 111 -1.99 17.28 11.00
C ASP A 111 -2.25 17.13 12.51
N SER A 112 -1.65 16.11 13.14
CA SER A 112 -1.89 15.79 14.55
C SER A 112 -1.45 16.90 15.50
N SER A 113 -0.54 17.78 15.07
CA SER A 113 -0.12 18.96 15.84
C SER A 113 -1.24 20.01 16.00
N ASN A 114 -2.25 19.97 15.14
CA ASN A 114 -3.36 20.95 15.14
C ASN A 114 -4.60 20.49 15.91
N PHE A 115 -4.58 19.31 16.57
CA PHE A 115 -5.75 18.74 17.24
C PHE A 115 -5.59 18.61 18.74
N SER A 116 -6.70 18.84 19.45
CA SER A 116 -6.84 18.41 20.83
C SER A 116 -6.82 16.87 20.93
N GLU A 117 -6.53 16.33 22.11
CA GLU A 117 -6.53 14.87 22.33
C GLU A 117 -7.89 14.23 22.01
N ARG A 118 -8.98 14.96 22.30
CA ARG A 118 -10.36 14.56 21.98
C ARG A 118 -10.57 14.40 20.47
N ASP A 119 -10.05 15.34 19.69
CA ASP A 119 -10.21 15.33 18.23
C ASP A 119 -9.32 14.25 17.60
N LYS A 120 -8.12 14.04 18.13
CA LYS A 120 -7.24 12.93 17.73
C LYS A 120 -7.92 11.59 17.93
N VAL A 121 -8.47 11.33 19.12
CA VAL A 121 -9.16 10.07 19.41
C VAL A 121 -10.39 9.88 18.53
N SER A 122 -11.18 10.93 18.32
CA SER A 122 -12.32 10.89 17.41
C SER A 122 -11.91 10.55 15.97
N TYR A 123 -10.82 11.15 15.49
CA TYR A 123 -10.24 10.83 14.18
C TYR A 123 -9.75 9.38 14.11
N TYR A 124 -9.04 8.90 15.13
CA TYR A 124 -8.52 7.54 15.13
C TYR A 124 -9.62 6.48 15.23
N PHE A 125 -10.74 6.75 15.91
CA PHE A 125 -11.91 5.86 15.80
C PHE A 125 -12.42 5.80 14.37
N LYS A 126 -12.54 6.93 13.65
CA LYS A 126 -12.88 6.92 12.23
C LYS A 126 -11.88 6.08 11.41
N ALA A 127 -10.58 6.26 11.64
CA ALA A 127 -9.54 5.47 10.97
C ALA A 127 -9.64 3.97 11.28
N ILE A 128 -10.01 3.59 12.52
CA ILE A 128 -10.27 2.19 12.90
C ILE A 128 -11.44 1.62 12.08
N ASP A 129 -12.55 2.34 11.96
CA ASP A 129 -13.70 1.90 11.15
C ASP A 129 -13.30 1.70 9.69
N GLU A 130 -12.70 2.73 9.07
CA GLU A 130 -12.29 2.69 7.67
C GLU A 130 -11.25 1.58 7.41
N THR A 131 -10.31 1.37 8.34
CA THR A 131 -9.33 0.29 8.26
C THR A 131 -10.00 -1.07 8.35
N LEU A 132 -10.80 -1.29 9.39
CA LEU A 132 -11.34 -2.62 9.69
C LEU A 132 -12.45 -3.03 8.72
N GLU A 133 -13.38 -2.12 8.40
CA GLU A 133 -14.49 -2.38 7.47
C GLU A 133 -14.07 -2.24 6.02
N GLY A 134 -13.36 -1.16 5.69
CA GLY A 134 -13.03 -0.78 4.32
C GLY A 134 -11.87 -1.57 3.72
N ALA A 135 -10.87 -1.94 4.55
CA ALA A 135 -9.62 -2.52 4.06
C ALA A 135 -9.34 -3.94 4.59
N PHE A 136 -9.45 -4.17 5.90
CA PHE A 136 -9.14 -5.48 6.49
C PHE A 136 -10.20 -6.53 6.15
N LYS A 137 -11.49 -6.22 6.31
CA LYS A 137 -12.58 -7.19 6.09
C LYS A 137 -12.59 -7.85 4.70
N PRO A 138 -12.42 -7.14 3.56
CA PRO A 138 -12.33 -7.79 2.26
C PRO A 138 -11.14 -8.75 2.15
N ARG A 139 -9.98 -8.37 2.69
CA ARG A 139 -8.80 -9.24 2.79
C ARG A 139 -9.06 -10.46 3.65
N PHE A 140 -9.76 -10.28 4.76
CA PHE A 140 -10.13 -11.36 5.66
C PHE A 140 -11.14 -12.33 5.02
N LYS A 141 -12.04 -11.86 4.15
CA LYS A 141 -12.92 -12.73 3.35
C LYS A 141 -12.14 -13.64 2.39
N LEU A 142 -11.11 -13.12 1.72
CA LEU A 142 -10.25 -13.95 0.88
C LEU A 142 -9.53 -15.02 1.72
N LEU A 143 -8.98 -14.63 2.88
CA LEU A 143 -8.33 -15.57 3.79
C LEU A 143 -9.30 -16.67 4.25
N ASP A 144 -10.53 -16.30 4.63
CA ASP A 144 -11.58 -17.25 5.01
C ASP A 144 -11.91 -18.24 3.87
N LYS A 145 -12.02 -17.78 2.62
CA LYS A 145 -12.22 -18.67 1.45
C LYS A 145 -11.08 -19.68 1.32
N LEU A 146 -9.83 -19.21 1.38
CA LEU A 146 -8.64 -20.05 1.22
C LEU A 146 -8.52 -21.07 2.36
N ILE A 147 -8.82 -20.65 3.59
CA ILE A 147 -8.82 -21.52 4.75
C ILE A 147 -9.85 -22.66 4.58
N ASN A 148 -11.11 -22.34 4.28
CA ASN A 148 -12.15 -23.36 4.10
C ASN A 148 -11.80 -24.28 2.91
N PHE A 149 -11.20 -23.73 1.85
CA PHE A 149 -10.73 -24.52 0.73
C PHE A 149 -9.61 -25.49 1.13
N LYS A 150 -8.63 -25.03 1.92
CA LYS A 150 -7.53 -25.89 2.40
C LYS A 150 -8.04 -27.03 3.28
N LEU A 151 -9.02 -26.77 4.12
CA LEU A 151 -9.47 -27.70 5.16
C LEU A 151 -10.48 -28.71 4.64
N ASP A 152 -11.48 -28.21 3.91
CA ASP A 152 -12.65 -28.99 3.55
C ASP A 152 -12.80 -29.12 2.03
N GLN A 153 -11.91 -28.51 1.24
CA GLN A 153 -12.02 -28.42 -0.23
C GLN A 153 -13.33 -27.74 -0.68
N ILE A 154 -13.88 -26.88 0.18
CA ILE A 154 -15.11 -26.13 -0.07
C ILE A 154 -14.77 -24.67 -0.34
N ILE A 155 -15.36 -24.11 -1.38
CA ILE A 155 -15.27 -22.69 -1.69
C ILE A 155 -16.50 -22.01 -1.10
N VAL A 156 -16.30 -21.33 0.02
CA VAL A 156 -17.39 -20.63 0.69
C VAL A 156 -17.75 -19.36 -0.07
N ASP A 157 -19.03 -19.18 -0.39
CA ASP A 157 -19.54 -17.87 -0.78
C ASP A 157 -19.81 -17.01 0.46
N ASN A 158 -18.82 -16.19 0.80
CA ASN A 158 -18.89 -15.23 1.91
C ASN A 158 -19.15 -13.78 1.43
N SER A 159 -19.65 -13.60 0.21
CA SER A 159 -19.98 -12.27 -0.34
C SER A 159 -20.96 -11.50 0.55
N SER A 160 -21.99 -12.17 1.05
CA SER A 160 -23.03 -11.61 1.93
C SER A 160 -22.66 -11.54 3.41
N PHE A 161 -21.50 -12.09 3.81
CA PHE A 161 -21.18 -12.20 5.23
C PHE A 161 -20.83 -10.83 5.81
N ASP A 162 -21.50 -10.48 6.91
CA ASP A 162 -21.10 -9.36 7.76
C ASP A 162 -19.81 -9.68 8.53
N PHE A 163 -19.16 -8.65 9.07
CA PHE A 163 -17.88 -8.85 9.74
C PHE A 163 -17.99 -9.70 11.02
N GLY A 164 -19.11 -9.60 11.74
CA GLY A 164 -19.33 -10.44 12.92
C GLY A 164 -19.52 -11.91 12.59
N LYS A 165 -20.17 -12.21 11.46
CA LYS A 165 -20.31 -13.56 10.93
C LYS A 165 -18.95 -14.17 10.61
N LEU A 166 -18.09 -13.45 9.88
CA LEU A 166 -16.72 -13.89 9.57
C LEU A 166 -15.90 -14.23 10.82
N ILE A 167 -15.94 -13.38 11.85
CA ILE A 167 -15.19 -13.61 13.10
C ILE A 167 -15.74 -14.80 13.90
N ARG A 168 -17.07 -14.97 13.94
CA ARG A 168 -17.72 -16.02 14.72
C ARG A 168 -17.56 -17.40 14.09
N GLU A 169 -17.70 -17.48 12.77
CA GLU A 169 -17.69 -18.73 12.01
C GLU A 169 -16.28 -19.14 11.56
N PHE A 170 -15.25 -18.34 11.90
CA PHE A 170 -13.86 -18.67 11.62
C PHE A 170 -13.48 -20.06 12.20
N PRO A 171 -12.84 -20.95 11.42
CA PRO A 171 -12.65 -22.34 11.82
C PRO A 171 -11.94 -22.53 13.16
N LEU A 172 -12.56 -23.31 14.06
CA LEU A 172 -12.14 -23.44 15.46
C LEU A 172 -10.73 -24.02 15.63
N HIS A 173 -10.35 -24.98 14.79
CA HIS A 173 -9.10 -25.73 14.92
C HIS A 173 -7.84 -24.90 14.58
N ILE A 174 -7.97 -23.79 13.84
CA ILE A 174 -6.87 -22.85 13.54
C ILE A 174 -7.07 -21.49 14.22
N LYS A 175 -8.15 -21.29 14.97
CA LYS A 175 -8.52 -19.99 15.55
C LYS A 175 -7.41 -19.38 16.41
N CYS A 176 -6.68 -20.20 17.15
CA CYS A 176 -5.56 -19.77 17.98
C CYS A 176 -4.41 -19.16 17.13
N ASP A 177 -4.15 -19.74 15.97
CA ASP A 177 -3.08 -19.34 15.07
C ASP A 177 -3.31 -17.97 14.43
N PHE A 178 -4.58 -17.59 14.28
CA PHE A 178 -5.02 -16.32 13.71
C PHE A 178 -5.60 -15.38 14.76
N SER A 179 -5.31 -15.59 16.04
CA SER A 179 -5.94 -14.87 17.15
C SER A 179 -5.82 -13.34 17.05
N LEU A 180 -4.68 -12.82 16.57
CA LEU A 180 -4.45 -11.40 16.33
C LEU A 180 -5.40 -10.79 15.29
N PHE A 181 -5.87 -11.55 14.30
CA PHE A 181 -6.90 -11.10 13.35
C PHE A 181 -8.29 -11.07 13.98
N LEU A 182 -8.52 -11.88 15.01
CA LEU A 182 -9.84 -12.14 15.55
C LEU A 182 -10.20 -11.27 16.76
N LYS A 183 -9.20 -10.84 17.53
CA LYS A 183 -9.37 -10.01 18.72
C LYS A 183 -8.12 -9.20 19.04
N ASP A 184 -8.30 -8.12 19.77
CA ASP A 184 -7.17 -7.30 20.21
C ASP A 184 -6.36 -7.97 21.33
N PRO A 185 -5.04 -7.73 21.40
CA PRO A 185 -4.17 -8.39 22.37
C PRO A 185 -4.27 -7.85 23.80
N LEU A 186 -4.89 -6.68 24.03
CA LEU A 186 -4.91 -6.02 25.33
C LEU A 186 -6.15 -6.37 26.17
N PHE A 187 -7.30 -6.40 25.52
CA PHE A 187 -8.60 -6.54 26.16
C PHE A 187 -9.37 -7.75 25.63
N SER A 188 -8.85 -8.46 24.62
CA SER A 188 -9.52 -9.59 23.98
C SER A 188 -10.91 -9.23 23.42
N ILE A 189 -11.14 -7.96 23.07
CA ILE A 189 -12.35 -7.52 22.39
C ILE A 189 -12.24 -7.98 20.92
N PRO A 190 -13.26 -8.67 20.37
CA PRO A 190 -13.24 -9.13 18.99
C PRO A 190 -13.06 -7.99 17.98
N THR A 191 -12.33 -8.24 16.89
CA THR A 191 -12.02 -7.22 15.86
C THR A 191 -13.28 -6.57 15.28
N ASN A 192 -14.33 -7.35 15.04
CA ASN A 192 -15.60 -6.80 14.56
C ASN A 192 -16.28 -5.86 15.58
N GLN A 193 -16.03 -6.03 16.89
CA GLN A 193 -16.55 -5.13 17.91
C GLN A 193 -15.80 -3.80 17.93
N TRP A 194 -14.48 -3.79 17.73
CA TRP A 194 -13.73 -2.53 17.55
C TRP A 194 -14.25 -1.73 16.35
N ARG A 195 -14.52 -2.40 15.24
CA ARG A 195 -15.19 -1.79 14.08
C ARG A 195 -16.56 -1.24 14.46
N ASN A 196 -17.40 -2.01 15.16
CA ASN A 196 -18.74 -1.56 15.59
C ASN A 196 -18.68 -0.35 16.55
N ILE A 197 -17.76 -0.35 17.52
CA ILE A 197 -17.54 0.76 18.46
C ILE A 197 -17.27 2.04 17.66
N ALA A 198 -16.36 1.96 16.70
CA ALA A 198 -15.97 3.08 15.86
C ALA A 198 -17.13 3.56 14.96
N ALA A 199 -17.73 2.65 14.18
CA ALA A 199 -18.79 2.96 13.22
C ALA A 199 -20.04 3.57 13.87
N HIS A 200 -20.41 3.06 15.05
CA HIS A 200 -21.61 3.51 15.78
C HIS A 200 -21.32 4.57 16.83
N LYS A 201 -20.08 5.04 16.93
CA LYS A 201 -19.63 6.02 17.94
C LYS A 201 -19.99 5.60 19.37
N SER A 202 -19.88 4.31 19.67
CA SER A 202 -20.20 3.73 20.98
C SER A 202 -19.05 3.95 21.98
N PHE A 203 -18.59 5.19 22.09
CA PHE A 203 -17.50 5.59 22.97
C PHE A 203 -17.73 6.97 23.59
N THR A 204 -17.11 7.22 24.73
CA THR A 204 -17.08 8.53 25.41
C THR A 204 -15.63 8.87 25.73
N ILE A 205 -15.21 10.08 25.34
CA ILE A 205 -13.86 10.59 25.60
C ILE A 205 -13.94 11.50 26.83
N ASN A 206 -13.29 11.10 27.91
CA ASN A 206 -13.17 11.86 29.14
C ASN A 206 -11.77 12.49 29.23
N THR A 207 -11.53 13.32 30.24
CA THR A 207 -10.22 13.99 30.41
C THR A 207 -9.05 13.02 30.46
N ASP A 208 -9.19 11.89 31.15
CA ASP A 208 -8.07 10.96 31.42
C ASP A 208 -8.24 9.57 30.80
N ASN A 209 -9.39 9.30 30.19
CA ASN A 209 -9.72 7.97 29.67
C ASN A 209 -10.75 7.99 28.56
N ILE A 210 -10.91 6.84 27.92
CA ILE A 210 -11.94 6.56 26.94
C ILE A 210 -12.79 5.42 27.47
N VAL A 211 -14.11 5.55 27.43
CA VAL A 211 -15.05 4.47 27.78
C VAL A 211 -15.66 3.97 26.49
N VAL A 212 -15.51 2.68 26.18
CA VAL A 212 -16.10 2.02 25.01
C VAL A 212 -17.23 1.08 25.44
N ALA A 213 -18.27 0.98 24.62
CA ALA A 213 -19.40 0.08 24.83
C ALA A 213 -19.60 -0.84 23.61
N TYR A 214 -19.76 -2.14 23.84
CA TYR A 214 -19.88 -3.14 22.77
C TYR A 214 -20.75 -4.34 23.18
N GLY A 215 -21.14 -5.15 22.20
CA GLY A 215 -22.11 -6.25 22.36
C GLY A 215 -23.52 -5.90 21.85
N LYS A 216 -24.33 -6.94 21.62
CA LYS A 216 -25.75 -6.82 21.23
C LYS A 216 -26.59 -7.51 22.30
N GLY A 217 -27.55 -6.79 22.89
CA GLY A 217 -28.35 -7.28 24.02
C GLY A 217 -27.62 -7.13 25.35
N ASN A 218 -26.51 -7.85 25.55
CA ASN A 218 -25.65 -7.67 26.73
C ASN A 218 -24.53 -6.66 26.42
N ILE A 219 -24.70 -5.42 26.88
CA ILE A 219 -23.74 -4.34 26.61
C ILE A 219 -22.61 -4.40 27.63
N HIS A 220 -21.41 -4.68 27.14
CA HIS A 220 -20.17 -4.60 27.90
C HIS A 220 -19.62 -3.17 27.83
N LYS A 221 -19.05 -2.69 28.93
CA LYS A 221 -18.33 -1.41 28.98
C LYS A 221 -16.88 -1.65 29.39
N LYS A 222 -15.95 -0.93 28.77
CA LYS A 222 -14.53 -0.98 29.11
C LYS A 222 -13.96 0.43 29.14
N THR A 223 -13.31 0.78 30.24
CA THR A 223 -12.52 2.02 30.36
C THR A 223 -11.09 1.72 29.97
N ILE A 224 -10.51 2.53 29.09
CA ILE A 224 -9.15 2.38 28.56
C ILE A 224 -8.40 3.72 28.68
N SER A 225 -7.08 3.64 28.87
CA SER A 225 -6.21 4.82 28.83
C SER A 225 -6.00 5.30 27.39
N TYR A 226 -5.58 6.54 27.18
CA TYR A 226 -5.17 7.02 25.85
C TYR A 226 -4.02 6.20 25.27
N SER A 227 -3.03 5.83 26.10
CA SER A 227 -1.91 5.00 25.66
C SER A 227 -2.38 3.64 25.14
N ASP A 228 -3.30 2.98 25.84
CA ASP A 228 -3.85 1.71 25.39
C ASP A 228 -4.72 1.86 24.14
N PHE A 229 -5.47 2.96 24.01
CA PHE A 229 -6.19 3.26 22.78
C PHE A 229 -5.24 3.36 21.57
N TYR A 230 -4.11 4.05 21.69
CA TYR A 230 -3.13 4.13 20.61
C TYR A 230 -2.48 2.78 20.27
N LYS A 231 -2.33 1.89 21.25
CA LYS A 231 -1.90 0.51 20.98
C LYS A 231 -2.96 -0.26 20.19
N ILE A 232 -4.25 -0.06 20.47
CA ILE A 232 -5.36 -0.63 19.67
C ILE A 232 -5.33 -0.08 18.25
N VAL A 233 -5.18 1.24 18.08
CA VAL A 233 -5.02 1.87 16.76
C VAL A 233 -3.88 1.18 16.01
N ASN A 234 -2.67 1.10 16.58
CA ASN A 234 -1.52 0.47 15.95
C ASN A 234 -1.76 -1.01 15.61
N TRP A 235 -2.41 -1.76 16.51
CA TRP A 235 -2.79 -3.14 16.23
C TRP A 235 -3.68 -3.27 14.99
N THR A 236 -4.70 -2.42 14.82
CA THR A 236 -5.56 -2.46 13.61
C THR A 236 -4.76 -2.20 12.33
N GLN A 237 -3.77 -1.31 12.39
CA GLN A 237 -2.90 -1.02 11.26
C GLN A 237 -1.96 -2.20 10.96
N ASP A 238 -1.39 -2.81 12.01
CA ASP A 238 -0.44 -3.92 11.86
C ASP A 238 -1.10 -5.20 11.34
N ILE A 239 -2.32 -5.54 11.80
CA ILE A 239 -3.03 -6.70 11.26
C ILE A 239 -3.38 -6.52 9.78
N TYR A 240 -3.73 -5.29 9.38
CA TYR A 240 -3.94 -4.96 7.97
C TYR A 240 -2.66 -5.12 7.16
N ARG A 241 -1.53 -4.57 7.62
CA ARG A 241 -0.22 -4.72 6.94
C ARG A 241 0.15 -6.18 6.75
N VAL A 242 -0.05 -7.01 7.78
CA VAL A 242 0.27 -8.44 7.75
C VAL A 242 -0.55 -9.19 6.71
N ILE A 243 -1.89 -9.08 6.75
CA ILE A 243 -2.75 -9.78 5.79
C ILE A 243 -2.55 -9.26 4.36
N ARG A 244 -2.35 -7.94 4.22
CA ARG A 244 -2.10 -7.28 2.95
C ARG A 244 -0.84 -7.81 2.29
N LEU A 245 0.29 -7.77 3.01
CA LEU A 245 1.57 -8.17 2.42
C LEU A 245 1.58 -9.65 2.03
N ALA A 246 1.02 -10.53 2.86
CA ALA A 246 0.93 -11.95 2.53
C ALA A 246 0.18 -12.17 1.21
N GLN A 247 -0.97 -11.52 1.05
CA GLN A 247 -1.78 -11.62 -0.16
C GLN A 247 -1.13 -10.95 -1.38
N VAL A 248 -0.45 -9.82 -1.20
CA VAL A 248 0.30 -9.17 -2.29
C VAL A 248 1.39 -10.12 -2.81
N LEU A 249 2.20 -10.71 -1.92
CA LEU A 249 3.25 -11.64 -2.33
C LEU A 249 2.68 -12.88 -3.03
N THR A 250 1.54 -13.40 -2.56
CA THR A 250 0.82 -14.47 -3.27
C THR A 250 0.39 -13.99 -4.66
N SER A 251 -0.30 -12.85 -4.78
CA SER A 251 -0.76 -12.35 -6.08
C SER A 251 0.38 -12.09 -7.06
N LEU A 252 1.52 -11.54 -6.62
CA LEU A 252 2.67 -11.31 -7.49
C LEU A 252 3.24 -12.61 -8.08
N ASN A 253 3.17 -13.72 -7.35
CA ASN A 253 3.63 -15.02 -7.86
C ASN A 253 2.78 -15.57 -9.01
N TYR A 254 1.53 -15.14 -9.13
CA TYR A 254 0.55 -15.71 -10.05
C TYR A 254 -0.20 -14.62 -10.82
N ILE A 255 0.40 -13.44 -10.95
CA ILE A 255 -0.29 -12.26 -11.48
C ILE A 255 -0.68 -12.46 -12.94
N GLU A 256 0.15 -13.15 -13.73
CA GLU A 256 -0.15 -13.47 -15.13
C GLU A 256 -1.40 -14.35 -15.26
N GLU A 257 -1.48 -15.43 -14.48
CA GLU A 257 -2.65 -16.33 -14.46
C GLU A 257 -3.91 -15.62 -13.93
N ILE A 258 -3.76 -14.76 -12.92
CA ILE A 258 -4.87 -13.94 -12.40
C ILE A 258 -5.37 -12.98 -13.50
N VAL A 259 -4.48 -12.27 -14.17
CA VAL A 259 -4.79 -11.33 -15.26
C VAL A 259 -5.47 -12.04 -16.42
N GLU A 260 -5.02 -13.25 -16.76
CA GLU A 260 -5.62 -14.07 -17.81
C GLU A 260 -7.09 -14.38 -17.50
N ILE A 261 -7.39 -14.82 -16.27
CA ILE A 261 -8.78 -15.08 -15.82
C ILE A 261 -9.63 -13.81 -15.85
N LEU A 262 -9.04 -12.65 -15.51
CA LEU A 262 -9.73 -11.35 -15.53
C LEU A 262 -9.93 -10.77 -16.94
N GLY A 263 -9.41 -11.42 -17.99
CA GLY A 263 -9.51 -10.94 -19.37
C GLY A 263 -8.59 -9.77 -19.70
N GLY A 264 -7.49 -9.60 -18.94
CA GLY A 264 -6.47 -8.57 -19.17
C GLY A 264 -6.42 -7.47 -18.11
N THR A 265 -5.45 -6.56 -18.26
CA THR A 265 -5.16 -5.50 -17.28
C THR A 265 -6.07 -4.29 -17.37
N GLN A 266 -6.93 -4.21 -18.39
CA GLN A 266 -7.81 -3.04 -18.61
C GLN A 266 -8.88 -2.87 -17.52
N ASN A 267 -9.17 -3.96 -16.79
CA ASN A 267 -10.10 -3.95 -15.67
C ASN A 267 -9.45 -3.53 -14.35
N MET A 268 -8.11 -3.41 -14.31
CA MET A 268 -7.40 -3.01 -13.09
C MET A 268 -7.50 -1.51 -12.89
N ASN A 269 -8.26 -1.10 -11.88
CA ASN A 269 -8.28 0.28 -11.43
C ASN A 269 -7.05 0.49 -10.52
N VAL A 270 -6.13 1.38 -10.91
CA VAL A 270 -4.98 1.77 -10.08
C VAL A 270 -5.04 3.28 -9.89
N ARG A 271 -5.05 3.69 -8.62
CA ARG A 271 -5.07 5.10 -8.24
C ARG A 271 -3.70 5.73 -8.48
N PHE A 272 -3.67 6.93 -9.05
CA PHE A 272 -2.45 7.66 -9.36
C PHE A 272 -1.52 7.80 -8.15
N GLU A 273 -2.05 8.20 -6.99
CA GLU A 273 -1.24 8.41 -5.80
C GLU A 273 -0.54 7.14 -5.34
N ALA A 274 -1.11 5.94 -5.59
CA ALA A 274 -0.47 4.67 -5.25
C ALA A 274 0.76 4.44 -6.15
N SER A 275 0.61 4.65 -7.46
CA SER A 275 1.74 4.60 -8.39
C SER A 275 2.79 5.68 -8.09
N LEU A 276 2.36 6.87 -7.70
CA LEU A 276 3.26 7.97 -7.33
C LEU A 276 4.11 7.62 -6.10
N VAL A 277 3.53 6.98 -5.07
CA VAL A 277 4.29 6.45 -3.92
C VAL A 277 5.40 5.50 -4.39
N HIS A 278 5.08 4.55 -5.28
CA HIS A 278 6.07 3.61 -5.80
C HIS A 278 7.17 4.31 -6.62
N ILE A 279 6.80 5.29 -7.44
CA ILE A 279 7.77 6.08 -8.23
C ILE A 279 8.71 6.83 -7.28
N ILE A 280 8.18 7.52 -6.28
CA ILE A 280 8.98 8.30 -5.33
C ILE A 280 9.92 7.40 -4.51
N HIS A 281 9.44 6.27 -3.99
CA HIS A 281 10.31 5.33 -3.27
C HIS A 281 11.43 4.78 -4.14
N ASN A 282 11.14 4.46 -5.40
CA ASN A 282 12.16 4.03 -6.36
C ASN A 282 13.21 5.12 -6.59
N MET A 283 12.78 6.38 -6.69
CA MET A 283 13.69 7.52 -6.80
C MET A 283 14.55 7.71 -5.55
N GLN A 284 13.96 7.57 -4.36
CA GLN A 284 14.68 7.69 -3.10
C GLN A 284 15.75 6.60 -2.93
N ILE A 285 15.44 5.36 -3.32
CA ILE A 285 16.40 4.25 -3.29
C ILE A 285 17.60 4.48 -4.21
N VAL A 286 17.41 5.16 -5.35
CA VAL A 286 18.51 5.51 -6.26
C VAL A 286 19.23 6.81 -5.86
N GLY A 287 18.86 7.41 -4.74
CA GLY A 287 19.57 8.51 -4.10
C GLY A 287 19.00 9.91 -4.35
N PHE A 288 17.80 10.04 -4.89
CA PHE A 288 17.10 11.32 -4.97
C PHE A 288 16.35 11.63 -3.67
N GLU A 289 16.18 12.90 -3.33
CA GLU A 289 15.29 13.29 -2.24
C GLU A 289 14.00 13.86 -2.82
N PHE A 290 12.84 13.32 -2.43
CA PHE A 290 11.56 13.94 -2.76
C PHE A 290 11.41 15.26 -2.01
N VAL A 291 11.00 16.31 -2.73
CA VAL A 291 10.77 17.65 -2.15
C VAL A 291 9.29 18.01 -2.18
N SER A 292 8.65 17.94 -3.34
CA SER A 292 7.22 18.21 -3.50
C SER A 292 6.71 17.72 -4.84
N ASN A 293 5.40 17.79 -5.03
CA ASN A 293 4.74 17.74 -6.33
C ASN A 293 3.94 19.03 -6.52
N ASP A 294 3.88 19.54 -7.74
CA ASP A 294 3.12 20.74 -8.10
C ASP A 294 2.34 20.51 -9.39
N GLU A 295 1.30 21.32 -9.61
CA GLU A 295 0.53 21.36 -10.85
C GLU A 295 0.76 22.70 -11.55
N GLN A 296 1.18 22.68 -12.82
CA GLN A 296 1.49 23.88 -13.60
C GLN A 296 0.94 23.75 -15.03
N ASN A 297 -0.08 24.53 -15.41
CA ASN A 297 -0.59 24.59 -16.79
C ASN A 297 -0.79 23.19 -17.41
N GLU A 298 -1.62 22.33 -16.79
CA GLU A 298 -1.87 20.95 -17.23
C GLU A 298 -0.60 20.07 -17.26
N THR A 299 0.42 20.44 -16.50
CA THR A 299 1.63 19.64 -16.29
C THR A 299 1.71 19.21 -14.84
N PHE A 300 1.88 17.90 -14.62
CA PHE A 300 2.21 17.38 -13.30
C PHE A 300 3.73 17.44 -13.10
N CYS A 301 4.18 18.14 -12.07
CA CYS A 301 5.59 18.37 -11.76
C CYS A 301 6.01 17.58 -10.53
N LEU A 302 7.08 16.78 -10.65
CA LEU A 302 7.75 16.14 -9.53
C LEU A 302 9.06 16.87 -9.22
N ASN A 303 9.21 17.39 -8.00
CA ASN A 303 10.41 18.09 -7.57
C ASN A 303 11.27 17.19 -6.69
N VAL A 304 12.53 17.01 -7.08
CA VAL A 304 13.51 16.22 -6.34
C VAL A 304 14.82 16.96 -6.17
N ARG A 305 15.55 16.70 -5.08
CA ARG A 305 16.95 17.10 -4.99
C ARG A 305 17.81 16.06 -5.69
N GLY A 306 18.84 16.55 -6.38
CA GLY A 306 19.80 15.73 -7.12
C GLY A 306 20.53 14.74 -6.22
N LYS A 307 21.06 13.70 -6.85
CA LYS A 307 21.77 12.62 -6.15
C LYS A 307 23.07 13.13 -5.53
N VAL A 308 23.37 12.70 -4.31
CA VAL A 308 24.64 13.03 -3.63
C VAL A 308 25.82 12.64 -4.53
N ASN A 309 26.77 13.56 -4.73
CA ASN A 309 27.96 13.42 -5.58
C ASN A 309 27.72 13.32 -7.10
N HIS A 310 26.54 13.69 -7.61
CA HIS A 310 26.30 13.83 -9.04
C HIS A 310 26.10 15.29 -9.44
N ASP A 311 26.53 15.65 -10.65
CA ASP A 311 26.21 16.96 -11.22
C ASP A 311 24.73 17.05 -11.59
N VAL A 312 24.23 18.28 -11.77
CA VAL A 312 22.82 18.57 -12.06
C VAL A 312 22.36 17.90 -13.36
N LYS A 313 23.21 17.87 -14.39
CA LYS A 313 22.86 17.29 -15.70
C LYS A 313 22.78 15.77 -15.61
N SER A 314 23.75 15.11 -14.97
CA SER A 314 23.69 13.67 -14.70
C SER A 314 22.43 13.33 -13.88
N SER A 315 22.19 14.07 -12.79
CA SER A 315 21.01 13.88 -11.95
C SER A 315 19.71 14.01 -12.74
N LEU A 316 19.61 15.00 -13.64
CA LEU A 316 18.42 15.19 -14.47
C LEU A 316 18.18 14.03 -15.42
N ILE A 317 19.22 13.56 -16.11
CA ILE A 317 19.12 12.43 -17.06
C ILE A 317 18.66 11.16 -16.34
N HIS A 318 19.16 10.91 -15.13
CA HIS A 318 18.71 9.78 -14.32
C HIS A 318 17.26 9.95 -13.83
N ALA A 319 16.91 11.15 -13.36
CA ALA A 319 15.56 11.43 -12.87
C ALA A 319 14.51 11.33 -13.99
N SER A 320 14.82 11.81 -15.21
CA SER A 320 13.90 11.81 -16.34
C SER A 320 13.49 10.40 -16.80
N GLN A 321 14.22 9.36 -16.39
CA GLN A 321 13.87 7.96 -16.65
C GLN A 321 12.57 7.52 -15.97
N CYS A 322 12.06 8.27 -14.97
CA CYS A 322 10.78 7.93 -14.34
C CYS A 322 9.56 8.57 -15.01
N LEU A 323 9.76 9.46 -16.00
CA LEU A 323 8.67 10.22 -16.63
C LEU A 323 7.70 9.31 -17.42
N ASP A 324 8.17 8.17 -17.92
CA ASP A 324 7.32 7.17 -18.57
C ASP A 324 6.35 6.53 -17.57
N LYS A 325 6.85 6.10 -16.41
CA LYS A 325 6.08 5.53 -15.30
C LYS A 325 5.10 6.55 -14.73
N LEU A 326 5.54 7.80 -14.59
CA LEU A 326 4.69 8.90 -14.11
C LEU A 326 3.55 9.21 -15.09
N SER A 327 3.85 9.26 -16.38
CA SER A 327 2.84 9.48 -17.43
C SER A 327 1.84 8.33 -17.50
N ARG A 328 2.31 7.08 -17.39
CA ARG A 328 1.45 5.89 -17.31
C ARG A 328 0.57 5.91 -16.07
N ALA A 329 1.10 6.34 -14.93
CA ALA A 329 0.33 6.45 -13.70
C ALA A 329 -0.85 7.43 -13.85
N ILE A 330 -0.62 8.60 -14.46
CA ILE A 330 -1.68 9.56 -14.76
C ILE A 330 -2.67 8.98 -15.77
N TYR A 331 -2.17 8.39 -16.85
CA TYR A 331 -3.02 7.81 -17.87
C TYR A 331 -3.89 6.67 -17.33
N ASN A 332 -3.40 5.84 -16.41
CA ASN A 332 -4.17 4.71 -15.91
C ASN A 332 -5.28 5.11 -14.92
N ASP A 333 -5.19 6.29 -14.30
CA ASP A 333 -6.22 6.77 -13.39
C ASP A 333 -7.29 7.59 -14.13
N LYS A 334 -8.50 7.03 -14.24
CA LYS A 334 -9.64 7.65 -14.92
C LYS A 334 -10.08 9.00 -14.33
N PHE A 335 -9.74 9.29 -13.07
CA PHE A 335 -10.14 10.53 -12.42
C PHE A 335 -9.20 11.70 -12.74
N ILE A 336 -7.95 11.42 -13.11
CA ILE A 336 -6.94 12.46 -13.37
C ILE A 336 -6.32 12.40 -14.77
N ARG A 337 -6.61 11.37 -15.57
CA ARG A 337 -6.09 11.17 -16.94
C ARG A 337 -6.21 12.43 -17.79
N TYR A 338 -7.29 13.18 -17.64
CA TYR A 338 -7.60 14.38 -18.43
C TYR A 338 -7.21 15.69 -17.74
N SER A 339 -6.66 15.63 -16.53
CA SER A 339 -6.20 16.81 -15.78
C SER A 339 -4.82 17.30 -16.22
N PHE A 340 -4.03 16.42 -16.85
CA PHE A 340 -2.68 16.74 -17.29
C PHE A 340 -2.43 16.28 -18.73
N GLN A 341 -1.68 17.07 -19.49
CA GLN A 341 -1.19 16.74 -20.83
C GLN A 341 0.30 16.38 -20.81
N LYS A 342 1.05 16.88 -19.83
CA LYS A 342 2.51 16.69 -19.72
C LYS A 342 2.90 16.22 -18.32
N THR A 343 4.04 15.55 -18.24
CA THR A 343 4.74 15.29 -16.98
C THR A 343 6.10 15.96 -17.00
N LYS A 344 6.52 16.46 -15.85
CA LYS A 344 7.78 17.18 -15.67
C LYS A 344 8.47 16.70 -14.42
N ILE A 345 9.79 16.60 -14.49
CA ILE A 345 10.64 16.39 -13.32
C ILE A 345 11.64 17.54 -13.20
N ASN A 346 11.77 18.07 -11.98
CA ASN A 346 12.66 19.17 -11.65
C ASN A 346 13.74 18.70 -10.68
N ILE A 347 14.99 19.06 -10.96
CA ILE A 347 16.07 19.04 -9.98
C ILE A 347 16.05 20.40 -9.27
N VAL A 348 15.86 20.40 -7.95
CA VAL A 348 15.81 21.62 -7.13
C VAL A 348 16.97 21.72 -6.15
N ASN A 349 17.33 22.94 -5.76
CA ASN A 349 18.32 23.19 -4.70
C ASN A 349 17.68 23.12 -3.29
N ASN A 350 18.49 23.41 -2.26
CA ASN A 350 18.04 23.43 -0.87
C ASN A 350 16.98 24.52 -0.58
N SER A 351 16.98 25.59 -1.36
CA SER A 351 16.01 26.69 -1.28
C SER A 351 14.69 26.39 -2.03
N GLY A 352 14.65 25.31 -2.81
CA GLY A 352 13.52 24.95 -3.67
C GLY A 352 13.58 25.53 -5.09
N ASP A 353 14.64 26.23 -5.46
CA ASP A 353 14.78 26.78 -6.81
C ASP A 353 15.07 25.66 -7.81
N ILE A 354 14.36 25.68 -8.94
CA ILE A 354 14.57 24.75 -10.06
C ILE A 354 15.93 25.03 -10.71
N LEU A 355 16.82 24.05 -10.63
CA LEU A 355 18.14 24.02 -11.26
C LEU A 355 18.07 23.52 -12.70
N ALA A 356 17.30 22.47 -12.93
CA ALA A 356 17.09 21.89 -14.24
C ALA A 356 15.77 21.11 -14.29
N SER A 357 15.26 20.86 -15.49
CA SER A 357 14.02 20.11 -15.69
C SER A 357 13.96 19.33 -16.99
N ALA A 358 13.17 18.27 -16.98
CA ALA A 358 12.86 17.45 -18.15
C ALA A 358 11.35 17.27 -18.24
N THR A 359 10.78 17.49 -19.43
CA THR A 359 9.33 17.45 -19.67
C THR A 359 9.01 16.56 -20.86
N ILE A 360 7.93 15.80 -20.76
CA ILE A 360 7.43 14.96 -21.85
C ILE A 360 5.90 15.00 -21.90
N SER A 361 5.30 14.90 -23.10
CA SER A 361 3.84 14.72 -23.19
C SER A 361 3.43 13.31 -22.78
N ILE A 362 2.30 13.20 -22.09
CA ILE A 362 1.76 11.92 -21.64
C ILE A 362 1.49 11.03 -22.85
N GLU A 363 0.92 11.56 -23.93
CA GLU A 363 0.70 10.83 -25.18
C GLU A 363 1.99 10.18 -25.72
N THR A 364 3.11 10.93 -25.74
CA THR A 364 4.40 10.41 -26.21
C THR A 364 4.90 9.28 -25.32
N ALA A 365 4.77 9.43 -24.00
CA ALA A 365 5.15 8.38 -23.05
C ALA A 365 4.29 7.11 -23.19
N ILE A 366 2.99 7.24 -23.46
CA ILE A 366 2.11 6.09 -23.70
C ILE A 366 2.47 5.37 -24.99
N LYS A 367 2.70 6.11 -26.09
CA LYS A 367 3.19 5.53 -27.35
C LYS A 367 4.50 4.75 -27.16
N ARG A 368 5.42 5.29 -26.35
CA ARG A 368 6.66 4.58 -25.98
C ARG A 368 6.36 3.29 -25.21
N ALA A 369 5.46 3.34 -24.23
CA ALA A 369 5.07 2.17 -23.43
C ALA A 369 4.38 1.07 -24.25
N GLN A 370 3.68 1.44 -25.32
CA GLN A 370 3.02 0.51 -26.26
C GLN A 370 3.98 -0.06 -27.32
N GLY A 371 5.25 0.37 -27.31
CA GLY A 371 6.24 -0.06 -28.31
C GLY A 371 6.15 0.67 -29.65
N GLU A 372 5.33 1.73 -29.75
CA GLU A 372 5.16 2.53 -30.97
C GLU A 372 6.31 3.53 -31.21
N LEU A 373 7.15 3.77 -30.19
CA LEU A 373 8.33 4.62 -30.30
C LEU A 373 9.58 3.88 -29.83
N THR A 374 10.69 4.07 -30.54
CA THR A 374 12.02 3.70 -30.09
C THR A 374 12.48 4.60 -28.93
N LEU A 375 13.54 4.20 -28.22
CA LEU A 375 14.12 5.04 -27.16
C LEU A 375 14.64 6.38 -27.73
N ASN A 376 15.25 6.37 -28.92
CA ASN A 376 15.80 7.57 -29.53
C ASN A 376 14.70 8.57 -29.92
N GLU A 377 13.58 8.08 -30.48
CA GLU A 377 12.43 8.91 -30.80
C GLU A 377 11.71 9.45 -29.56
N TYR A 378 11.72 8.68 -28.47
CA TYR A 378 11.21 9.13 -27.19
C TYR A 378 12.07 10.26 -26.61
N LEU A 379 13.39 10.08 -26.60
CA LEU A 379 14.33 11.08 -26.07
C LEU A 379 14.35 12.36 -26.91
N SER A 380 14.17 12.29 -28.24
CA SER A 380 14.14 13.48 -29.10
C SER A 380 12.90 14.35 -28.91
N LYS A 381 11.84 13.80 -28.30
CA LYS A 381 10.60 14.51 -27.95
C LYS A 381 10.60 15.05 -26.52
N MET A 382 11.65 14.80 -25.75
CA MET A 382 11.78 15.29 -24.38
C MET A 382 12.39 16.69 -24.36
N GLU A 383 11.72 17.62 -23.67
CA GLU A 383 12.18 18.99 -23.50
C GLU A 383 13.09 19.06 -22.26
N PHE A 384 14.38 19.36 -22.45
CA PHE A 384 15.34 19.57 -21.36
C PHE A 384 15.65 21.05 -21.19
N ASP A 385 15.58 21.53 -19.95
CA ASP A 385 15.99 22.87 -19.54
C ASP A 385 17.03 22.74 -18.43
N ILE A 386 18.28 23.13 -18.71
CA ILE A 386 19.38 23.10 -17.74
C ILE A 386 19.88 24.54 -17.60
N LYS A 387 19.67 25.14 -16.43
CA LYS A 387 20.24 26.46 -16.16
C LYS A 387 21.76 26.31 -16.08
N ASN A 388 22.48 27.04 -16.94
CA ASN A 388 23.93 27.14 -16.82
C ASN A 388 24.25 27.92 -15.55
N TYR A 389 24.67 27.22 -14.50
CA TYR A 389 25.29 27.83 -13.33
C TYR A 389 26.74 28.12 -13.70
N ASN A 390 27.04 29.39 -14.01
CA ASN A 390 28.42 29.90 -14.08
C ASN A 390 29.01 30.02 -12.67
#